data_AF-A0A841U173-F1
#
_entry.id   AF-A0A841U173-F1
#
_cell.length_a   1.000
_cell.length_b   1.000
_cell.length_c   1.000
_cell.angle_alpha   90.00
_cell.angle_beta   90.00
_cell.angle_gamma   90.00
#
_symmetry.space_group_name_H-M   'P 1'
#
loop_
_entity.id
_entity.type
_entity.pdbx_description
1 polymer ?
#
loop_
_entity_poly.entity_id
_entity_poly.type
_entity_poly.pdbx_seq_one_letter_code
_entity_poly.pdbx_strand_id
1 'polypeptide(L)'
;MELVISPAALSCFRHDWGFKGGDSVRIFVRYVSGGSEPYGFGIMKDEPMDPAAVVENDKLTFYMESKDVWFLERKKLTVDCLRGDIVFLVG
;
A
#
# COMPACT_ATOMS: atom_id res chain seq x y z
N MET A 1 10.98 3.88 -7.22
CA MET A 1 9.71 4.10 -6.51
C MET A 1 10.02 4.04 -5.03
N GLU A 2 9.42 4.91 -4.24
CA GLU A 2 9.53 4.90 -2.77
C GLU A 2 8.15 4.62 -2.19
N LEU A 3 8.03 3.61 -1.32
CA LEU A 3 6.82 3.34 -0.56
C LEU A 3 7.00 3.90 0.85
N VAL A 4 6.04 4.68 1.33
CA VAL A 4 6.05 5.25 2.68
C VAL A 4 4.72 4.98 3.36
N ILE A 5 4.80 4.52 4.60
CA ILE A 5 3.63 4.27 5.45
C ILE A 5 3.64 5.29 6.57
N SER A 6 2.59 6.10 6.66
CA SER A 6 2.49 7.11 7.70
C SER A 6 2.22 6.46 9.08
N PRO A 7 2.55 7.15 10.19
CA PRO A 7 2.15 6.69 11.52
C PRO A 7 0.63 6.53 11.68
N ALA A 8 -0.17 7.38 11.03
CA ALA A 8 -1.63 7.28 11.08
C ALA A 8 -2.14 6.05 10.32
N ALA A 9 -1.54 5.73 9.16
CA ALA A 9 -1.84 4.49 8.44
C ALA A 9 -1.51 3.25 9.28
N LEU A 10 -0.34 3.22 9.95
CA LEU A 10 0.03 2.11 10.84
C LEU A 10 -0.99 1.87 11.95
N SER A 11 -1.48 2.94 12.58
CA SER A 11 -2.55 2.85 13.58
C SER A 11 -3.83 2.29 12.98
N CYS A 12 -4.25 2.81 11.82
CA CYS A 12 -5.46 2.37 11.12
C CYS A 12 -5.41 0.87 10.74
N PHE A 13 -4.29 0.42 10.18
CA PHE A 13 -4.11 -0.99 9.81
C PHE A 13 -4.28 -1.94 11.00
N ARG A 14 -3.77 -1.55 12.17
CA ARG A 14 -3.88 -2.40 13.37
C ARG A 14 -5.24 -2.31 14.05
N HIS A 15 -5.71 -1.10 14.31
CA HIS A 15 -6.87 -0.90 15.18
C HIS A 15 -8.19 -1.05 14.41
N ASP A 16 -8.24 -0.57 13.16
CA ASP A 16 -9.48 -0.48 12.41
C ASP A 16 -9.60 -1.63 11.40
N TRP A 17 -8.48 -2.02 10.76
CA TRP A 17 -8.45 -3.09 9.76
C TRP A 17 -8.04 -4.46 10.32
N GLY A 18 -7.60 -4.53 11.58
CA GLY A 18 -7.34 -5.78 12.30
C GLY A 18 -6.08 -6.54 11.91
N PHE A 19 -5.12 -5.90 11.24
CA PHE A 19 -3.81 -6.49 10.96
C PHE A 19 -3.02 -6.67 12.26
N LYS A 20 -2.31 -7.81 12.35
CA LYS A 20 -1.56 -8.23 13.54
C LYS A 20 -0.07 -8.30 13.21
N GLY A 21 0.76 -8.23 14.25
CA GLY A 21 2.21 -8.40 14.08
C GLY A 21 2.54 -9.74 13.41
N GLY A 22 3.39 -9.70 12.40
CA GLY A 22 3.71 -10.80 11.50
C GLY A 22 2.92 -10.79 10.20
N ASP A 23 1.89 -9.95 10.06
CA ASP A 23 1.11 -9.87 8.84
C ASP A 23 1.81 -9.04 7.75
N SER A 24 1.63 -9.49 6.51
CA SER A 24 2.06 -8.80 5.30
C SER A 24 0.86 -8.08 4.64
N VAL A 25 1.05 -6.80 4.34
CA VAL A 25 0.08 -5.89 3.69
C VAL A 25 0.56 -5.59 2.28
N ARG A 26 -0.14 -6.15 1.30
CA ARG A 26 0.13 -5.91 -0.11
C ARG A 26 -0.61 -4.68 -0.59
N ILE A 27 0.11 -3.73 -1.16
CA ILE A 27 -0.44 -2.63 -1.97
C ILE A 27 -0.28 -3.01 -3.44
N PHE A 28 -1.34 -2.90 -4.24
CA PHE A 28 -1.32 -3.26 -5.66
C PHE A 28 -2.10 -2.27 -6.51
N VAL A 29 -1.85 -2.30 -7.81
CA VAL A 29 -2.58 -1.47 -8.79
C VAL A 29 -3.55 -2.34 -9.55
N ARG A 30 -4.78 -1.87 -9.74
CA ARG A 30 -5.81 -2.58 -10.48
C ARG A 30 -6.52 -1.66 -11.45
N TYR A 31 -6.86 -2.19 -12.61
CA TYR A 31 -7.79 -1.52 -13.53
C TYR A 31 -9.19 -1.48 -12.90
N VAL A 32 -9.75 -0.29 -12.77
CA VAL A 32 -11.01 -0.01 -12.07
C VAL A 32 -12.10 0.47 -13.03
N SER A 33 -11.74 1.24 -14.07
CA SER A 33 -12.73 1.79 -15.01
C SER A 33 -12.14 2.07 -16.40
N GLY A 34 -13.01 2.25 -17.40
CA GLY A 34 -12.63 2.72 -18.75
C GLY A 34 -12.53 4.23 -18.89
N GLY A 35 -12.55 4.99 -17.78
CA GLY A 35 -12.48 6.44 -17.78
C GLY A 35 -11.05 7.00 -17.91
N SER A 36 -10.92 8.31 -17.67
CA SER A 36 -9.65 9.03 -17.73
C SER A 36 -8.62 8.60 -16.67
N GLU A 37 -9.08 8.02 -15.55
CA GLU A 37 -8.24 7.42 -14.51
C GLU A 37 -8.60 5.93 -14.38
N PRO A 38 -8.06 5.10 -15.29
CA PRO A 38 -8.49 3.71 -15.39
C PRO A 38 -7.94 2.81 -14.28
N TYR A 39 -6.97 3.28 -13.50
CA TYR A 39 -6.27 2.50 -12.47
C TYR A 39 -6.45 3.11 -11.08
N GLY A 40 -6.47 2.24 -10.08
CA GLY A 40 -6.52 2.59 -8.67
C GLY A 40 -5.70 1.63 -7.82
N PHE A 41 -5.49 2.00 -6.57
CA PHE A 41 -4.78 1.17 -5.60
C PHE A 41 -5.75 0.27 -4.83
N GLY A 42 -5.28 -0.92 -4.51
CA GLY A 42 -5.95 -1.85 -3.60
C GLY A 42 -5.00 -2.31 -2.51
N ILE A 43 -5.57 -2.81 -1.43
CA ILE A 43 -4.85 -3.44 -0.31
C ILE A 43 -5.40 -4.85 -0.09
N MET A 44 -4.51 -5.79 0.19
CA MET A 44 -4.90 -7.11 0.69
C MET A 44 -3.85 -7.67 1.66
N LYS A 45 -4.27 -8.63 2.48
CA LYS A 45 -3.35 -9.46 3.26
C LYS A 45 -2.86 -10.59 2.37
N ASP A 46 -1.57 -10.63 2.10
CA ASP A 46 -0.92 -11.58 1.18
C ASP A 46 0.57 -11.64 1.48
N GLU A 47 1.24 -12.73 1.13
CA GLU A 47 2.69 -12.86 1.34
C GLU A 47 3.49 -12.37 0.12
N PRO A 48 4.66 -11.72 0.31
CA PRO A 48 5.49 -11.28 -0.81
C PRO A 48 5.99 -12.44 -1.66
N MET A 49 5.86 -12.34 -2.99
CA MET A 49 6.41 -13.31 -3.94
C MET A 49 7.67 -12.78 -4.65
N ASP A 50 7.58 -11.58 -5.23
CA ASP A 50 8.66 -10.87 -5.92
C ASP A 50 8.56 -9.36 -5.62
N PRO A 51 8.77 -8.95 -4.35
CA PRO A 51 8.54 -7.57 -3.95
C PRO A 51 9.61 -6.64 -4.54
N ALA A 52 9.17 -5.55 -5.16
CA ALA A 52 10.05 -4.49 -5.64
C ALA A 52 10.18 -3.32 -4.64
N ALA A 53 9.26 -3.21 -3.69
CA ALA A 53 9.37 -2.29 -2.56
C ALA A 53 8.84 -2.97 -1.29
N VAL A 54 9.56 -2.80 -0.19
CA VAL A 54 9.22 -3.34 1.12
C VAL A 54 9.47 -2.28 2.18
N VAL A 55 8.53 -2.13 3.10
CA VAL A 55 8.64 -1.30 4.30
C VAL A 55 8.21 -2.13 5.49
N GLU A 56 9.13 -2.37 6.41
CA GLU A 56 8.82 -3.02 7.69
C GLU A 56 8.63 -1.95 8.75
N ASN A 57 7.48 -1.94 9.41
CA ASN A 57 7.24 -1.02 10.52
C ASN A 57 6.28 -1.64 11.53
N ASP A 58 6.68 -1.57 12.81
CA ASP A 58 5.88 -2.05 13.93
C ASP A 58 5.29 -3.46 13.74
N LYS A 59 6.16 -4.39 13.32
CA LYS A 59 5.88 -5.81 13.06
C LYS A 59 4.90 -6.08 11.90
N LEU A 60 4.58 -5.07 11.08
CA LEU A 60 3.87 -5.26 9.82
C LEU A 60 4.85 -5.08 8.66
N THR A 61 4.64 -5.86 7.60
CA THR A 61 5.41 -5.78 6.36
C THR A 61 4.52 -5.21 5.26
N PHE A 62 4.80 -4.01 4.78
CA PHE A 62 4.09 -3.40 3.66
C PHE A 62 4.90 -3.57 2.38
N TYR A 63 4.26 -3.94 1.28
CA TYR A 63 4.99 -4.17 0.05
C TYR A 63 4.18 -3.94 -1.22
N MET A 64 4.90 -3.79 -2.34
CA MET A 64 4.35 -3.86 -3.70
C MET A 64 5.16 -4.87 -4.52
N GLU A 65 4.49 -5.72 -5.29
CA GLU A 65 5.15 -6.65 -6.21
C GLU A 65 5.77 -5.94 -7.40
N SER A 66 6.83 -6.50 -7.99
CA SER A 66 7.48 -5.99 -9.21
C SER A 66 6.51 -5.72 -10.36
N LYS A 67 5.43 -6.51 -10.47
CA LYS A 67 4.40 -6.34 -11.50
C LYS A 67 3.47 -5.13 -11.28
N ASP A 68 3.47 -4.54 -10.08
CA ASP A 68 2.56 -3.48 -9.68
C ASP A 68 3.25 -2.09 -9.68
N VAL A 69 4.59 -2.03 -9.70
CA VAL A 69 5.35 -0.78 -9.53
C VAL A 69 5.42 0.12 -10.77
N TRP A 70 5.11 -0.43 -11.96
CA TRP A 70 5.19 0.31 -13.22
C TRP A 70 4.34 1.58 -13.20
N PHE A 71 3.19 1.54 -12.52
CA PHE A 71 2.26 2.67 -12.43
C PHE A 71 2.86 3.90 -11.73
N LEU A 72 3.87 3.69 -10.91
CA LEU A 72 4.48 4.74 -10.10
C LEU A 72 5.73 5.34 -10.75
N GLU A 73 6.31 4.81 -11.83
CA GLU A 73 7.40 5.43 -12.64
C GLU A 73 8.41 6.31 -11.86
N ARG A 74 9.03 5.78 -10.78
CA ARG A 74 9.98 6.50 -9.89
C ARG A 74 9.38 7.57 -8.95
N LYS A 75 8.07 7.73 -8.91
CA LYS A 75 7.33 8.51 -7.92
C LYS A 75 7.35 7.87 -6.54
N LYS A 76 6.95 8.66 -5.56
CA LYS A 76 6.71 8.24 -4.19
C LYS A 76 5.23 7.94 -3.99
N LEU A 77 4.94 6.78 -3.41
CA LEU A 77 3.61 6.45 -2.89
C LEU A 77 3.64 6.54 -1.38
N THR A 78 2.82 7.44 -0.82
CA THR A 78 2.55 7.51 0.61
C THR A 78 1.17 6.92 0.90
N VAL A 79 1.13 5.91 1.76
CA VAL A 79 -0.10 5.38 2.33
C VAL A 79 -0.34 6.10 3.66
N ASP A 80 -1.48 6.77 3.76
CA ASP A 80 -1.87 7.55 4.94
C ASP A 80 -3.28 7.13 5.42
N CYS A 81 -3.68 7.59 6.60
CA CYS A 81 -5.05 7.46 7.10
C CYS A 81 -5.61 8.84 7.45
N LEU A 82 -6.69 9.22 6.79
CA LEU A 82 -7.40 10.47 7.03
C LEU A 82 -8.83 10.17 7.46
N ARG A 83 -9.18 10.58 8.69
CA ARG A 83 -10.52 10.39 9.28
C ARG A 83 -10.97 8.91 9.33
N GLY A 84 -10.03 7.99 9.49
CA GLY A 84 -10.31 6.53 9.56
C GLY A 84 -10.22 5.83 8.20
N ASP A 85 -10.13 6.58 7.10
CA ASP A 85 -10.02 6.02 5.76
C ASP A 85 -8.56 5.99 5.29
N ILE A 86 -8.14 4.84 4.76
CA ILE A 86 -6.84 4.74 4.08
C ILE A 86 -6.88 5.54 2.78
N VAL A 87 -5.86 6.36 2.57
CA VAL A 87 -5.68 7.18 1.37
C VAL A 87 -4.30 6.95 0.76
N PHE A 88 -4.21 7.14 -0.56
CA PHE A 88 -2.99 6.99 -1.33
C PHE A 88 -2.58 8.35 -1.91
N LEU A 89 -1.39 8.81 -1.58
CA LEU A 89 -0.84 10.07 -2.05
C LEU A 89 0.36 9.79 -2.96
N VAL A 90 0.26 10.18 -4.22
CA VAL A 90 1.34 10.02 -5.21
C VAL A 90 2.03 11.36 -5.42
N GLY A 91 3.36 11.40 -5.25
CA GLY A 91 4.20 12.61 -5.37
C GLY A 91 5.44 12.40 -6.21
#